data_AF-A0A9R0YTE9-F1
#
_entry.id   AF-A0A9R0YTE9-F1
#
_cell.length_a   1.000
_cell.length_b   1.000
_cell.length_c   1.000
_cell.angle_alpha   90.00
_cell.angle_beta   90.00
_cell.angle_gamma   90.00
#
_symmetry.space_group_name_H-M   'P 1'
#
loop_
_entity.id
_entity.type
_entity.pdbx_description
1 polymer ?
#
loop_
_entity_poly.entity_id
_entity_poly.type
_entity_poly.pdbx_seq_one_letter_code
_entity_poly.pdbx_strand_id
1 'polypeptide(L)'
;MKDGKKSLAYQILYRAVKKIQPNTETNPLLVLRQAIRRVTPNIEIGSKQGRALAIRWLLEASQKRPGRNMAFKLSSELVDAAKGSGGDIRKKEATHRMVEANRALAHFR
;
A
#
# COMPACT_ATOMS: atom_id res chain seq x y z
N MET A 1 8.66 -8.95 -6.49
CA MET A 1 10.00 -9.50 -6.22
C MET A 1 10.79 -9.32 -7.51
N LYS A 2 11.85 -8.52 -7.52
CA LYS A 2 12.64 -8.30 -8.74
C LYS A 2 13.61 -9.47 -8.90
N ASP A 3 13.68 -10.06 -10.10
CA ASP A 3 14.65 -11.09 -10.48
C ASP A 3 14.65 -12.36 -9.59
N GLY A 4 13.52 -12.74 -8.99
CA GLY A 4 13.45 -13.96 -8.17
C GLY A 4 14.07 -13.85 -6.76
N LYS A 5 14.65 -12.71 -6.37
CA LYS A 5 15.43 -12.56 -5.13
C LYS A 5 14.57 -12.48 -3.86
N LYS A 6 14.10 -13.62 -3.36
CA LYS A 6 13.24 -13.73 -2.15
C LYS A 6 13.93 -13.26 -0.87
N SER A 7 15.18 -13.66 -0.65
CA SER A 7 15.94 -13.29 0.54
C SER A 7 16.09 -11.77 0.69
N LEU A 8 16.41 -11.08 -0.42
CA LEU A 8 16.54 -9.62 -0.43
C LEU A 8 15.20 -8.91 -0.16
N ALA A 9 14.11 -9.38 -0.77
CA ALA A 9 12.78 -8.82 -0.52
C ALA A 9 12.38 -8.96 0.96
N TYR A 10 12.67 -10.11 1.55
CA TYR A 10 12.45 -10.36 2.97
C TYR A 10 13.27 -9.42 3.84
N GLN A 11 14.57 -9.27 3.57
CA GLN A 11 15.42 -8.32 4.31
C GLN A 11 14.92 -6.87 4.21
N ILE A 12 14.49 -6.43 3.04
CA ILE A 12 13.95 -5.07 2.85
C ILE A 12 12.69 -4.88 3.70
N LEU A 13 11.77 -5.85 3.69
CA LEU A 13 10.55 -5.80 4.48
C LEU A 13 10.85 -5.73 5.98
N TYR A 14 11.70 -6.63 6.48
CA TYR A 14 12.07 -6.62 7.91
C TYR A 14 12.74 -5.32 8.32
N ARG A 15 13.64 -4.78 7.50
CA ARG A 15 14.28 -3.48 7.74
C ARG A 15 13.26 -2.33 7.75
N ALA A 16 12.27 -2.36 6.85
CA ALA A 16 11.22 -1.35 6.80
C ALA A 16 10.34 -1.39 8.06
N VAL A 17 9.87 -2.58 8.45
CA VAL A 17 9.04 -2.75 9.65
C VAL A 17 9.80 -2.35 10.92
N LYS A 18 11.08 -2.74 11.05
CA LYS A 18 11.93 -2.31 12.18
C LYS A 18 12.10 -0.78 12.23
N LYS A 19 12.11 -0.11 11.09
CA LYS A 19 12.19 1.36 11.01
C LYS A 19 10.91 2.09 11.44
N ILE A 20 9.76 1.41 11.46
CA ILE A 20 8.51 2.02 11.91
C ILE A 20 8.51 2.22 13.43
N GLN A 21 9.10 1.27 14.18
CA GLN A 21 9.11 1.24 15.64
C GLN A 21 9.63 2.53 16.31
N PRO A 22 10.83 3.06 15.96
CA PRO A 22 11.33 4.28 16.60
C PRO A 22 10.54 5.54 16.25
N ASN A 23 9.75 5.52 15.17
CA ASN A 23 9.13 6.73 14.61
C ASN A 23 7.64 6.90 14.98
N THR A 24 7.02 5.89 15.60
CA THR A 24 5.56 5.90 15.82
C THR A 24 5.11 5.47 17.22
N GLU A 25 6.02 5.04 18.11
CA GLU A 25 5.70 4.44 19.43
C GLU A 25 4.65 3.31 19.39
N THR A 26 4.29 2.88 18.18
CA THR A 26 3.17 2.00 17.89
C THR A 26 3.72 0.69 17.36
N ASN A 27 3.05 -0.41 17.68
CA ASN A 27 3.41 -1.73 17.17
C ASN A 27 3.50 -1.71 15.62
N PRO A 28 4.68 -1.99 15.03
CA PRO A 28 4.87 -1.95 13.59
C PRO A 28 3.96 -2.88 12.78
N LEU A 29 3.55 -4.00 13.38
CA LEU A 29 2.61 -4.93 12.75
C LEU A 29 1.21 -4.33 12.65
N LEU A 30 0.80 -3.51 13.63
CA LEU A 30 -0.47 -2.79 13.57
C LEU A 30 -0.43 -1.73 12.47
N VAL A 31 0.67 -0.99 12.33
CA VAL A 31 0.86 -0.01 11.25
C VAL A 31 0.77 -0.70 9.89
N LEU A 32 1.47 -1.83 9.71
CA LEU A 32 1.42 -2.60 8.47
C LEU A 32 -0.01 -3.10 8.16
N ARG A 33 -0.69 -3.69 9.14
CA ARG A 33 -2.06 -4.20 8.98
C ARG A 33 -3.02 -3.06 8.63
N GLN A 34 -2.87 -1.93 9.29
CA GLN A 34 -3.70 -0.75 9.08
C GLN A 34 -3.46 -0.14 7.69
N ALA A 35 -2.21 -0.01 7.26
CA ALA A 35 -1.86 0.47 5.93
C ALA A 35 -2.51 -0.41 4.85
N ILE A 36 -2.32 -1.74 4.91
CA ILE A 36 -2.92 -2.67 3.94
C ILE A 36 -4.44 -2.52 3.94
N ARG A 37 -5.08 -2.43 5.11
CA ARG A 37 -6.53 -2.26 5.23
C ARG A 37 -7.01 -0.96 4.58
N ARG A 38 -6.32 0.16 4.81
CA ARG A 38 -6.71 1.48 4.29
C ARG A 38 -6.54 1.58 2.78
N VAL A 39 -5.52 0.92 2.23
CA VAL A 39 -5.18 0.92 0.80
C VAL A 39 -6.01 -0.09 0.02
N THR A 40 -6.49 -1.15 0.68
CA THR A 40 -7.36 -2.15 0.03
C THR A 40 -8.60 -1.46 -0.55
N PRO A 41 -8.82 -1.54 -1.88
CA PRO A 41 -9.97 -0.92 -2.50
C PRO A 41 -11.25 -1.66 -2.10
N ASN A 42 -12.30 -0.89 -1.83
CA ASN A 42 -13.64 -1.41 -1.58
C ASN A 42 -14.44 -1.38 -2.89
N ILE A 43 -14.19 -2.37 -3.73
CA ILE A 43 -14.85 -2.58 -5.03
C ILE A 43 -15.22 -4.06 -5.16
N GLU A 44 -16.00 -4.42 -6.17
CA GLU A 44 -16.51 -5.78 -6.42
C GLU A 44 -15.39 -6.74 -6.90
N ILE A 45 -14.40 -6.97 -6.05
CA ILE A 45 -13.32 -7.95 -6.23
C ILE A 45 -13.17 -8.79 -4.97
N GLY A 46 -12.70 -10.04 -5.14
CA GLY A 46 -12.45 -10.92 -4.00
C GLY A 46 -11.41 -10.35 -3.01
N SER A 47 -11.55 -10.71 -1.73
CA SER A 47 -10.71 -10.18 -0.64
C SER A 47 -9.21 -10.45 -0.84
N LYS A 48 -8.85 -11.61 -1.41
CA LYS A 48 -7.46 -11.98 -1.73
C LYS A 48 -6.89 -11.07 -2.83
N GLN A 49 -7.68 -10.80 -3.85
CA GLN A 49 -7.31 -9.93 -4.98
C GLN A 49 -7.16 -8.48 -4.50
N GLY A 50 -8.08 -7.99 -3.68
CA GLY A 50 -7.99 -6.65 -3.08
C GLY A 50 -6.74 -6.46 -2.24
N ARG A 51 -6.39 -7.42 -1.39
CA ARG A 51 -5.13 -7.38 -0.61
C ARG A 51 -3.90 -7.42 -1.50
N ALA A 52 -3.88 -8.26 -2.53
CA ALA A 52 -2.77 -8.32 -3.48
C ALA A 52 -2.59 -7.00 -4.24
N LEU A 53 -3.70 -6.35 -4.61
CA LEU A 53 -3.71 -5.04 -5.26
C LEU A 53 -3.19 -3.94 -4.32
N ALA A 54 -3.62 -3.96 -3.05
CA ALA A 54 -3.14 -3.02 -2.04
C ALA A 54 -1.62 -3.11 -1.83
N ILE A 55 -1.09 -4.32 -1.69
CA ILE A 55 0.36 -4.55 -1.55
C ILE A 55 1.11 -4.04 -2.78
N ARG A 56 0.55 -4.25 -3.98
CA ARG A 56 1.14 -3.75 -5.23
C ARG A 56 1.19 -2.23 -5.25
N TRP A 57 0.11 -1.55 -4.92
CA TRP A 57 0.06 -0.09 -4.89
C TRP A 57 0.98 0.52 -3.84
N LEU A 58 1.06 -0.08 -2.65
CA LEU A 58 2.03 0.30 -1.62
C LEU A 58 3.47 0.21 -2.14
N LEU A 59 3.82 -0.88 -2.83
CA LEU A 59 5.17 -1.06 -3.40
C LEU A 59 5.46 -0.09 -4.54
N GLU A 60 4.48 0.21 -5.40
CA GLU A 60 4.61 1.19 -6.48
C GLU A 60 4.80 2.61 -5.93
N ALA A 61 3.99 3.01 -4.95
CA ALA A 61 4.11 4.31 -4.31
C ALA A 61 5.47 4.45 -3.59
N SER A 62 5.87 3.41 -2.84
CA SER A 62 7.17 3.34 -2.18
C SER A 62 8.35 3.50 -3.17
N GLN A 63 8.28 2.90 -4.36
CA GLN A 63 9.35 3.03 -5.36
C GLN A 63 9.49 4.46 -5.88
N LYS A 64 8.37 5.18 -6.01
CA LYS A 64 8.31 6.56 -6.50
C LYS A 64 8.75 7.59 -5.47
N ARG A 65 8.78 7.25 -4.16
CA ARG A 65 9.22 8.19 -3.12
C ARG A 65 10.70 8.57 -3.29
N PRO A 66 11.10 9.80 -2.95
CA PRO A 66 12.49 10.14 -2.72
C PRO A 66 13.01 9.46 -1.43
N GLY A 67 14.30 9.13 -1.38
CA GLY A 67 14.92 8.54 -0.20
C GLY A 67 16.07 7.58 -0.49
N ARG A 68 16.93 7.38 0.50
CA ARG A 68 18.24 6.70 0.35
C ARG A 68 18.15 5.21 0.01
N ASN A 69 17.16 4.49 0.54
CA ASN A 69 16.99 3.07 0.27
C ASN A 69 15.52 2.64 0.32
N MET A 70 15.23 1.48 -0.27
CA MET A 70 13.86 0.97 -0.39
C MET A 70 13.20 0.70 0.97
N ALA A 71 13.96 0.29 1.98
CA ALA A 71 13.42 0.05 3.32
C ALA A 71 12.89 1.34 3.96
N PHE A 72 13.61 2.46 3.80
CA PHE A 72 13.19 3.78 4.28
C PHE A 72 11.96 4.30 3.53
N LYS A 73 11.96 4.14 2.19
CA LYS A 73 10.82 4.55 1.37
C LYS A 73 9.56 3.77 1.75
N LEU A 74 9.68 2.44 1.90
CA LEU A 74 8.59 1.56 2.29
C LEU A 74 8.07 1.86 3.70
N SER A 75 8.96 2.07 4.68
CA SER A 75 8.52 2.42 6.04
C SER A 75 7.74 3.73 6.06
N SER A 76 8.18 4.72 5.28
CA SER A 76 7.52 6.03 5.20
C SER A 76 6.14 5.91 4.55
N GLU A 77 6.02 5.18 3.43
CA GLU A 77 4.72 4.95 2.79
C GLU A 77 3.76 4.20 3.70
N LEU A 78 4.22 3.16 4.42
CA LEU A 78 3.39 2.41 5.36
C LEU A 78 2.84 3.28 6.48
N VAL A 79 3.64 4.20 7.01
CA VAL A 79 3.20 5.14 8.06
C VAL A 79 2.17 6.13 7.50
N ASP A 80 2.43 6.70 6.33
CA ASP A 80 1.50 7.65 5.68
C ASP A 80 0.17 6.97 5.34
N ALA A 81 0.22 5.77 4.76
CA ALA A 81 -0.93 4.97 4.40
C ALA A 81 -1.77 4.59 5.63
N ALA A 82 -1.12 4.24 6.74
CA ALA A 82 -1.79 3.97 8.00
C ALA A 82 -2.52 5.20 8.56
N LYS A 83 -2.01 6.41 8.28
CA LYS A 83 -2.66 7.70 8.59
C LYS A 83 -3.73 8.10 7.57
N GLY A 84 -3.82 7.41 6.43
CA GLY A 84 -4.79 7.70 5.35
C GLY A 84 -4.31 8.73 4.36
N SER A 85 -2.99 8.85 4.20
CA SER A 85 -2.34 9.71 3.22
C SER A 85 -1.35 8.90 2.39
N GLY A 86 -0.86 9.42 1.28
CA GLY A 86 0.07 8.70 0.41
C GLY A 86 -0.40 8.58 -1.03
N GLY A 87 0.50 8.15 -1.91
CA GLY A 87 0.21 8.00 -3.33
C GLY A 87 -0.70 6.81 -3.61
N ASP A 88 -0.60 5.79 -2.78
CA ASP A 88 -1.42 4.58 -2.76
C ASP A 88 -2.88 4.86 -2.36
N ILE A 89 -3.13 5.71 -1.37
CA ILE A 89 -4.48 6.13 -0.96
C ILE A 89 -5.16 6.92 -2.09
N ARG A 90 -4.46 7.88 -2.70
CA ARG A 90 -4.97 8.64 -3.85
C ARG A 90 -5.32 7.70 -5.01
N LYS A 91 -4.50 6.68 -5.26
CA LYS A 91 -4.76 5.66 -6.29
C LYS A 91 -6.00 4.83 -5.97
N LYS A 92 -6.21 4.44 -4.71
CA LYS A 92 -7.43 3.76 -4.26
C LYS A 92 -8.68 4.60 -4.53
N GLU A 93 -8.65 5.87 -4.14
CA GLU A 93 -9.79 6.80 -4.31
C GLU A 93 -10.08 7.07 -5.78
N ALA A 94 -9.06 7.25 -6.62
CA ALA A 94 -9.23 7.37 -8.07
C ALA A 94 -9.87 6.11 -8.67
N THR A 95 -9.41 4.93 -8.26
CA THR A 95 -9.97 3.65 -8.73
C THR A 95 -11.44 3.49 -8.33
N HIS A 96 -11.78 3.83 -7.09
CA HIS A 96 -13.16 3.76 -6.60
C HIS A 96 -14.08 4.69 -7.41
N ARG A 97 -13.69 5.96 -7.58
CA ARG A 97 -14.45 6.94 -8.38
C ARG A 97 -14.66 6.48 -9.82
N MET A 98 -13.64 5.89 -10.45
CA MET A 98 -13.75 5.34 -11.80
C MET A 98 -14.73 4.17 -11.87
N VAL A 99 -14.73 3.28 -10.87
CA VAL A 99 -15.67 2.17 -10.79
C VAL A 99 -17.10 2.67 -10.61
N GLU A 100 -17.32 3.65 -9.74
CA GLU A 100 -18.65 4.26 -9.55
C GLU A 100 -19.15 4.96 -10.82
N ALA A 101 -18.28 5.70 -11.51
CA ALA A 101 -18.62 6.33 -12.79
C ALA A 101 -18.99 5.29 -13.86
N ASN A 102 -18.22 4.21 -13.97
CA ASN A 102 -18.52 3.12 -14.91
C ASN A 102 -19.83 2.41 -14.57
N ARG A 103 -20.14 2.23 -13.28
CA ARG A 103 -21.42 1.66 -12.84
C ARG A 103 -22.59 2.56 -13.23
N ALA A 104 -22.49 3.86 -12.99
CA ALA A 104 -23.50 4.84 -13.41
C ALA A 104 -23.72 4.78 -14.93
N LEU A 105 -22.65 4.75 -15.74
CA LEU A 105 -22.75 4.65 -17.20
C LEU A 105 -23.35 3.32 -17.69
N ALA A 106 -23.11 2.21 -16.99
CA ALA A 106 -23.71 0.92 -17.33
C ALA A 106 -25.23 0.90 -17.13
N HIS A 107 -25.76 1.72 -16.23
CA HIS A 107 -27.21 1.86 -16.03
C HIS A 107 -27.90 2.68 -17.16
N PHE A 108 -27.13 3.41 -17.98
CA PHE A 108 -27.65 4.21 -19.10
C PHE A 108 -27.58 3.50 -20.47
N ARG A 109 -27.30 2.18 -20.50
CA ARG A 109 -27.27 1.36 -21.72
C ARG A 109 -28.48 0.46 -21.85
#